data_AF-A0A3M8K6I0-F1
#
_entry.id   AF-A0A3M8K6I0-F1
#
_cell.length_a   1.000
_cell.length_b   1.000
_cell.length_c   1.000
_cell.angle_alpha   90.00
_cell.angle_beta   90.00
_cell.angle_gamma   90.00
#
_symmetry.space_group_name_H-M   'P 1'
#
loop_
_entity.id
_entity.type
_entity.pdbx_description
1 polymer ?
#
loop_
_entity_poly.entity_id
_entity_poly.type
_entity_poly.pdbx_seq_one_letter_code
_entity_poly.pdbx_strand_id
1 'polypeptide(L)'
;MPTPLESVPGIARSALDALAHAGFVDLESLDDVDYAQLAGLRGVGKRSLERAQDALAERGGSLGGHVPERENRAATFSFGATGENAADIKTHPQDCSVSGYIDQLDSPRRVEHGRLLLEIFGRATDADPVLWGSSMIGYGQLHYRYATGREGDTFRVGFSPRKAKISLYGLQGHPDSENLLAALGKHDRAVGCIYVNKPADIDLRVLETLIRHAWHSPPNE
;
A
#
# COMPACT_ATOMS: atom_id res chain seq x y z
N MET A 1 24.89 21.54 8.05
CA MET A 1 24.52 21.30 9.46
C MET A 1 24.37 19.81 9.63
N PRO A 2 24.78 19.22 10.77
CA PRO A 2 24.59 17.80 11.02
C PRO A 2 23.10 17.46 10.97
N THR A 3 22.78 16.35 10.33
CA THR A 3 21.42 15.85 10.13
C THR A 3 21.09 14.89 11.26
N PRO A 4 20.18 15.22 12.18
CA PRO A 4 19.83 14.33 13.29
C PRO A 4 19.32 12.99 12.76
N LEU A 5 19.78 11.87 13.31
CA LEU A 5 19.35 10.55 12.86
C LEU A 5 17.85 10.33 13.07
N GLU A 6 17.23 10.95 14.08
CA GLU A 6 15.78 10.89 14.29
C GLU A 6 14.96 11.57 13.18
N SER A 7 15.59 12.42 12.37
CA SER A 7 14.93 13.05 11.22
C SER A 7 14.79 12.11 10.03
N VAL A 8 15.52 10.97 10.02
CA VAL A 8 15.43 9.96 8.97
C VAL A 8 14.21 9.06 9.21
N PRO A 9 13.19 9.09 8.34
CA PRO A 9 11.97 8.32 8.57
C PRO A 9 12.20 6.81 8.59
N GLY A 10 11.65 6.14 9.60
CA GLY A 10 11.63 4.68 9.67
C GLY A 10 12.86 4.04 10.34
N ILE A 11 13.81 4.82 10.84
CA ILE A 11 14.82 4.31 11.78
C ILE A 11 14.14 4.01 13.11
N ALA A 12 14.27 2.76 13.59
CA ALA A 12 13.67 2.34 14.85
C ALA A 12 14.30 3.07 16.05
N ARG A 13 13.52 3.37 17.09
CA ARG A 13 14.02 4.02 18.32
C ARG A 13 15.18 3.26 18.96
N SER A 14 15.11 1.93 18.97
CA SER A 14 16.20 1.08 19.48
C SER A 14 17.51 1.26 18.71
N ALA A 15 17.43 1.52 17.39
CA ALA A 15 18.61 1.76 16.57
C ALA A 15 19.16 3.16 16.82
N LEU A 16 18.30 4.18 16.93
CA LEU A 16 18.71 5.54 17.31
C LEU A 16 19.46 5.54 18.65
N ASP A 17 18.88 4.87 19.66
CA ASP A 17 19.48 4.80 20.99
C ASP A 17 20.83 4.06 20.93
N ALA A 18 20.91 2.92 20.23
CA ALA A 18 22.14 2.14 20.12
C ALA A 18 23.26 2.88 19.36
N LEU A 19 22.92 3.57 18.28
CA LEU A 19 23.86 4.39 17.50
C LEU A 19 24.38 5.57 18.35
N ALA A 20 23.50 6.27 19.05
CA ALA A 20 23.89 7.36 19.94
C ALA A 20 24.80 6.89 21.08
N HIS A 21 24.51 5.74 21.69
CA HIS A 21 25.41 5.14 22.71
C HIS A 21 26.77 4.74 22.13
N ALA A 22 26.83 4.38 20.86
CA ALA A 22 28.08 4.09 20.14
C ALA A 22 28.81 5.36 19.64
N GLY A 23 28.25 6.55 19.91
CA GLY A 23 28.86 7.84 19.55
C GLY A 23 28.39 8.42 18.21
N PHE A 24 27.45 7.78 17.53
CA PHE A 24 26.88 8.24 16.26
C PHE A 24 25.59 9.01 16.51
N VAL A 25 25.68 10.34 16.47
CA VAL A 25 24.58 11.25 16.87
C VAL A 25 23.87 11.90 15.69
N ASP A 26 24.49 11.88 14.52
CA ASP A 26 23.95 12.43 13.28
C ASP A 26 24.28 11.52 12.09
N LEU A 27 23.61 11.75 10.97
CA LEU A 27 23.75 10.95 9.77
C LEU A 27 25.18 10.99 9.22
N GLU A 28 25.81 12.17 9.23
CA GLU A 28 27.17 12.38 8.72
C GLU A 28 28.21 11.63 9.56
N SER A 29 27.97 11.41 10.86
CA SER A 29 28.82 10.58 11.71
C SER A 29 28.85 9.10 11.31
N LEU A 30 27.89 8.64 10.49
CA LEU A 30 27.85 7.29 9.94
C LEU A 30 28.60 7.17 8.60
N ASP A 31 28.98 8.29 7.96
CA ASP A 31 29.65 8.28 6.65
C ASP A 31 31.00 7.56 6.75
N ASP A 32 31.28 6.69 5.77
CA ASP A 32 32.43 5.77 5.73
C ASP A 32 32.57 4.80 6.92
N VAL A 33 31.62 4.76 7.86
CA VAL A 33 31.64 3.80 8.98
C VAL A 33 31.28 2.40 8.47
N ASP A 34 32.08 1.40 8.85
CA ASP A 34 31.91 0.02 8.39
C ASP A 34 30.50 -0.52 8.75
N TYR A 35 29.75 -0.94 7.73
CA TYR A 35 28.43 -1.53 7.92
C TYR A 35 28.42 -2.69 8.93
N ALA A 36 29.44 -3.56 8.92
CA ALA A 36 29.51 -4.72 9.81
C ALA A 36 29.68 -4.30 11.28
N GLN A 37 30.38 -3.19 11.54
CA GLN A 37 30.49 -2.60 12.87
C GLN A 37 29.11 -2.17 13.38
N LEU A 38 28.37 -1.42 12.56
CA LEU A 38 27.05 -0.91 12.92
C LEU A 38 26.02 -2.05 13.07
N ALA A 39 26.05 -3.03 12.17
CA ALA A 39 25.18 -4.19 12.21
C ALA A 39 25.44 -5.11 13.43
N GLY A 40 26.65 -5.06 14.01
CA GLY A 40 27.00 -5.76 15.24
C GLY A 40 26.43 -5.13 16.51
N LEU A 41 25.92 -3.89 16.46
CA LEU A 41 25.39 -3.20 17.62
C LEU A 41 24.02 -3.77 18.02
N ARG A 42 23.88 -4.18 19.29
CA ARG A 42 22.59 -4.62 19.85
C ARG A 42 21.57 -3.49 19.74
N GLY A 43 20.47 -3.73 19.04
CA GLY A 43 19.38 -2.77 18.85
C GLY A 43 19.38 -2.10 17.48
N VAL A 44 20.47 -2.23 16.72
CA VAL A 44 20.57 -1.78 15.33
C VAL A 44 20.11 -2.93 14.41
N GLY A 45 18.98 -2.72 13.75
CA GLY A 45 18.42 -3.68 12.80
C GLY A 45 18.80 -3.35 11.36
N LYS A 46 18.82 -4.38 10.49
CA LYS A 46 19.09 -4.24 9.05
C LYS A 46 18.27 -3.13 8.38
N ARG A 47 16.97 -3.03 8.68
CA ARG A 47 16.09 -1.98 8.12
C ARG A 47 16.52 -0.57 8.51
N SER A 48 16.98 -0.36 9.75
CA SER A 48 17.46 0.96 10.19
C SER A 48 18.73 1.37 9.43
N LEU A 49 19.63 0.42 9.17
CA LEU A 49 20.85 0.67 8.38
C LEU A 49 20.56 0.89 6.90
N GLU A 50 19.60 0.16 6.31
CA GLU A 50 19.12 0.44 4.95
C GLU A 50 18.59 1.88 4.84
N ARG A 51 17.83 2.37 5.84
CA ARG A 51 17.33 3.76 5.86
C ARG A 51 18.44 4.78 6.03
N ALA A 52 19.41 4.51 6.90
CA ALA A 52 20.57 5.37 7.08
C ALA A 52 21.42 5.44 5.80
N GLN A 53 21.67 4.29 5.15
CA GLN A 53 22.37 4.22 3.87
C GLN A 53 21.63 5.01 2.76
N ASP A 54 20.31 4.83 2.62
CA ASP A 54 19.50 5.57 1.64
C ASP A 54 19.63 7.09 1.89
N ALA A 55 19.52 7.52 3.16
CA ALA A 55 19.62 8.93 3.52
C ALA A 55 21.03 9.51 3.32
N LEU A 56 22.09 8.72 3.53
CA LEU A 56 23.47 9.08 3.20
C LEU A 56 23.66 9.23 1.69
N ALA A 57 23.15 8.28 0.91
CA ALA A 57 23.27 8.27 -0.55
C ALA A 57 22.58 9.48 -1.20
N GLU A 58 21.40 9.88 -0.69
CA GLU A 58 20.70 11.12 -1.10
C GLU A 58 21.54 12.39 -0.88
N ARG A 59 22.54 12.31 0.01
CA ARG A 59 23.45 13.41 0.37
C ARG A 59 24.85 13.24 -0.22
N GLY A 60 25.06 12.21 -1.05
CA GLY A 60 26.35 11.91 -1.67
C GLY A 60 27.35 11.17 -0.78
N GLY A 61 26.92 10.68 0.39
CA GLY A 61 27.70 9.83 1.28
C GLY A 61 27.33 8.35 1.18
N SER A 62 28.00 7.51 1.96
CA SER A 62 27.71 6.08 2.06
C SER A 62 28.28 5.50 3.35
N LEU A 63 27.68 4.44 3.88
CA LEU A 63 28.37 3.59 4.84
C LEU A 63 29.61 2.95 4.19
N GLY A 64 30.61 2.66 5.00
CA GLY A 64 31.85 2.04 4.59
C GLY A 64 31.79 0.50 4.58
N GLY A 65 32.83 -0.11 4.03
CA GLY A 65 32.96 -1.57 3.95
C GLY A 65 32.02 -2.21 2.92
N HIS A 66 31.61 -3.45 3.17
CA HIS A 66 30.62 -4.15 2.33
C HIS A 66 29.20 -3.82 2.81
N VAL A 67 28.60 -2.82 2.18
CA VAL A 67 27.19 -2.48 2.38
C VAL A 67 26.33 -3.43 1.54
N PRO A 68 25.47 -4.27 2.15
CA PRO A 68 24.59 -5.15 1.38
C PRO A 68 23.62 -4.32 0.54
N GLU A 69 23.34 -4.79 -0.67
CA GLU A 69 22.27 -4.21 -1.48
C GLU A 69 20.94 -4.28 -0.73
N ARG A 70 20.11 -3.25 -0.93
CA ARG A 70 18.77 -3.21 -0.37
C ARG A 70 17.96 -4.36 -0.96
N GLU A 71 17.48 -5.25 -0.10
CA GLU A 71 16.62 -6.34 -0.54
C GLU A 71 15.34 -5.77 -1.17
N ASN A 72 15.05 -6.16 -2.40
CA ASN A 72 13.76 -5.91 -3.01
C ASN A 72 12.69 -6.75 -2.29
N ARG A 73 11.77 -6.05 -1.63
CA ARG A 73 10.68 -6.65 -0.86
C ARG A 73 9.31 -6.29 -1.42
N ALA A 74 9.27 -5.77 -2.66
CA ALA A 74 8.03 -5.56 -3.36
C ALA A 74 7.30 -6.89 -3.57
N ALA A 75 5.97 -6.85 -3.56
CA ALA A 75 5.18 -7.97 -4.06
C ALA A 75 5.11 -7.86 -5.57
N THR A 76 5.28 -8.98 -6.26
CA THR A 76 5.01 -9.10 -7.68
C THR A 76 3.53 -9.40 -7.88
N PHE A 77 2.92 -8.81 -8.89
CA PHE A 77 1.53 -9.07 -9.24
C PHE A 77 1.42 -9.61 -10.68
N SER A 78 0.57 -10.60 -10.90
CA SER A 78 0.24 -11.10 -12.23
C SER A 78 -1.27 -11.08 -12.45
N PHE A 79 -1.69 -11.05 -13.72
CA PHE A 79 -3.10 -11.08 -14.09
C PHE A 79 -3.73 -12.46 -13.83
N GLY A 80 -4.97 -12.44 -13.35
CA GLY A 80 -5.75 -13.65 -13.07
C GLY A 80 -5.52 -14.19 -11.67
N ALA A 81 -6.44 -15.05 -11.21
CA ALA A 81 -6.27 -15.84 -10.01
C ALA A 81 -5.56 -17.16 -10.35
N THR A 82 -4.63 -17.61 -9.52
CA THR A 82 -3.97 -18.92 -9.68
C THR A 82 -4.64 -20.01 -8.85
N GLY A 83 -5.39 -19.62 -7.80
CA GLY A 83 -5.90 -20.55 -6.78
C GLY A 83 -4.86 -20.89 -5.71
N GLU A 84 -3.60 -20.53 -5.91
CA GLU A 84 -2.52 -20.74 -4.95
C GLU A 84 -2.60 -19.65 -3.87
N ASN A 85 -3.02 -20.03 -2.67
CA ASN A 85 -3.28 -19.10 -1.59
C ASN A 85 -2.68 -19.62 -0.29
N ALA A 86 -2.04 -18.73 0.47
CA ALA A 86 -1.69 -19.06 1.84
C ALA A 86 -2.94 -19.39 2.68
N ALA A 87 -2.88 -20.45 3.48
CA ALA A 87 -4.03 -21.07 4.14
C ALA A 87 -4.81 -20.15 5.10
N ASP A 88 -4.18 -19.10 5.62
CA ASP A 88 -4.77 -18.14 6.54
C ASP A 88 -5.52 -16.99 5.82
N ILE A 89 -5.44 -16.88 4.49
CA ILE A 89 -6.17 -15.86 3.72
C ILE A 89 -7.68 -16.08 3.83
N LYS A 90 -8.40 -15.09 4.37
CA LYS A 90 -9.87 -15.11 4.52
C LYS A 90 -10.62 -14.31 3.46
N THR A 91 -9.90 -13.52 2.67
CA THR A 91 -10.46 -12.71 1.60
C THR A 91 -10.37 -13.49 0.30
N HIS A 92 -11.44 -14.18 -0.05
CA HIS A 92 -11.55 -14.94 -1.30
C HIS A 92 -12.91 -14.66 -1.96
N PRO A 93 -13.04 -14.86 -3.28
CA PRO A 93 -14.30 -14.69 -4.00
C PRO A 93 -15.43 -15.49 -3.36
N GLN A 94 -16.62 -14.91 -3.30
CA GLN A 94 -17.83 -15.55 -2.83
C GLN A 94 -18.81 -15.70 -3.99
N ASP A 95 -19.49 -16.84 -4.04
CA ASP A 95 -20.60 -17.08 -4.97
C ASP A 95 -21.91 -16.50 -4.38
N CYS A 96 -22.08 -15.19 -4.50
CA CYS A 96 -23.29 -14.51 -4.04
C CYS A 96 -23.57 -13.24 -4.85
N SER A 97 -24.83 -12.81 -4.80
CA SER A 97 -25.26 -11.58 -5.48
C SER A 97 -24.68 -10.34 -4.80
N VAL A 98 -23.84 -9.59 -5.51
CA VAL A 98 -23.29 -8.32 -5.03
C VAL A 98 -24.38 -7.27 -4.82
N SER A 99 -25.37 -7.19 -5.72
CA SER A 99 -26.51 -6.29 -5.53
C SER A 99 -27.33 -6.69 -4.30
N GLY A 100 -27.58 -7.99 -4.10
CA GLY A 100 -28.24 -8.52 -2.91
C GLY A 100 -27.48 -8.19 -1.62
N TYR A 101 -26.15 -8.29 -1.63
CA TYR A 101 -25.31 -7.86 -0.50
C TYR A 101 -25.49 -6.38 -0.18
N ILE A 102 -25.48 -5.50 -1.20
CA ILE A 102 -25.62 -4.06 -1.00
C ILE A 102 -27.01 -3.72 -0.45
N ASP A 103 -28.05 -4.37 -0.95
CA ASP A 103 -29.43 -4.14 -0.52
C ASP A 103 -29.69 -4.54 0.93
N GLN A 104 -28.86 -5.43 1.49
CA GLN A 104 -28.93 -5.90 2.88
C GLN A 104 -28.05 -5.12 3.86
N LEU A 105 -27.38 -4.04 3.41
CA LEU A 105 -26.56 -3.22 4.30
C LEU A 105 -27.40 -2.56 5.39
N ASP A 106 -26.86 -2.48 6.61
CA ASP A 106 -27.55 -2.05 7.85
C ASP A 106 -28.09 -0.61 7.87
N SER A 107 -27.81 0.20 6.85
CA SER A 107 -28.33 1.57 6.77
C SER A 107 -28.63 1.99 5.33
N PRO A 108 -29.73 2.74 5.09
CA PRO A 108 -30.11 3.22 3.76
C PRO A 108 -29.00 3.99 3.06
N ARG A 109 -28.23 4.78 3.82
CA ARG A 109 -27.09 5.55 3.31
C ARG A 109 -25.97 4.66 2.77
N ARG A 110 -25.68 3.52 3.44
CA ARG A 110 -24.67 2.58 2.94
C ARG A 110 -25.15 1.86 1.68
N VAL A 111 -26.45 1.53 1.61
CA VAL A 111 -27.06 0.97 0.39
C VAL A 111 -26.90 1.96 -0.77
N GLU A 112 -27.26 3.24 -0.57
CA GLU A 112 -27.14 4.29 -1.57
C GLU A 112 -25.68 4.48 -2.04
N HIS A 113 -24.74 4.64 -1.10
CA HIS A 113 -23.33 4.75 -1.44
C HIS A 113 -22.81 3.51 -2.19
N GLY A 114 -23.22 2.31 -1.76
CA GLY A 114 -22.83 1.06 -2.40
C GLY A 114 -23.30 0.98 -3.85
N ARG A 115 -24.57 1.32 -4.11
CA ARG A 115 -25.13 1.35 -5.47
C ARG A 115 -24.44 2.37 -6.37
N LEU A 116 -24.17 3.58 -5.84
CA LEU A 116 -23.43 4.60 -6.58
C LEU A 116 -22.02 4.12 -6.97
N LEU A 117 -21.30 3.49 -6.03
CA LEU A 117 -19.97 2.97 -6.32
C LEU A 117 -20.00 1.78 -7.28
N LEU A 118 -21.00 0.90 -7.19
CA LEU A 118 -21.18 -0.16 -8.20
C LEU A 118 -21.32 0.42 -9.61
N GLU A 119 -22.13 1.47 -9.76
CA GLU A 119 -22.31 2.13 -11.04
C GLU A 119 -21.00 2.71 -11.58
N ILE A 120 -20.29 3.50 -10.76
CA ILE A 120 -19.05 4.16 -11.16
C ILE A 120 -17.96 3.12 -11.52
N PHE A 121 -17.76 2.11 -10.67
CA PHE A 121 -16.79 1.07 -10.95
C PHE A 121 -17.16 0.26 -12.19
N GLY A 122 -18.44 -0.11 -12.34
CA GLY A 122 -18.92 -0.82 -13.53
C GLY A 122 -18.68 -0.04 -14.82
N ARG A 123 -18.94 1.27 -14.86
CA ARG A 123 -18.63 2.11 -16.03
C ARG A 123 -17.13 2.22 -16.30
N ALA A 124 -16.32 2.30 -15.25
CA ALA A 124 -14.87 2.49 -15.40
C ALA A 124 -14.14 1.22 -15.86
N THR A 125 -14.64 0.04 -15.48
CA THR A 125 -13.99 -1.25 -15.74
C THR A 125 -14.62 -2.06 -16.86
N ASP A 126 -15.91 -1.84 -17.15
CA ASP A 126 -16.72 -2.69 -18.02
C ASP A 126 -16.67 -4.18 -17.59
N ALA A 127 -16.60 -4.42 -16.28
CA ALA A 127 -16.46 -5.75 -15.70
C ALA A 127 -17.50 -5.99 -14.60
N ASP A 128 -17.84 -7.27 -14.40
CA ASP A 128 -18.77 -7.67 -13.35
C ASP A 128 -18.11 -7.62 -11.95
N PRO A 129 -18.83 -7.14 -10.94
CA PRO A 129 -18.36 -7.14 -9.57
C PRO A 129 -18.43 -8.54 -8.95
N VAL A 130 -17.48 -8.83 -8.06
CA VAL A 130 -17.47 -10.04 -7.23
C VAL A 130 -17.37 -9.64 -5.76
N LEU A 131 -18.10 -10.32 -4.87
CA LEU A 131 -17.92 -10.15 -3.42
C LEU A 131 -16.70 -10.95 -2.96
N TRP A 132 -15.82 -10.32 -2.20
CA TRP A 132 -14.62 -10.90 -1.61
C TRP A 132 -14.70 -10.86 -0.09
N GLY A 133 -14.60 -12.05 0.51
CA GLY A 133 -14.85 -12.24 1.94
C GLY A 133 -16.22 -11.71 2.33
N SER A 134 -16.29 -10.95 3.42
CA SER A 134 -17.57 -10.49 4.00
C SER A 134 -18.02 -9.09 3.57
N SER A 135 -17.17 -8.32 2.88
CA SER A 135 -17.47 -6.88 2.71
C SER A 135 -16.75 -6.13 1.59
N MET A 136 -15.90 -6.79 0.81
CA MET A 136 -15.17 -6.12 -0.27
C MET A 136 -15.80 -6.49 -1.61
N ILE A 137 -16.03 -5.51 -2.46
CA ILE A 137 -16.53 -5.70 -3.81
C ILE A 137 -15.36 -5.40 -4.73
N GLY A 138 -14.95 -6.41 -5.49
CA GLY A 138 -13.77 -6.36 -6.35
C GLY A 138 -14.10 -6.59 -7.81
N TYR A 139 -13.27 -6.02 -8.69
CA TYR A 139 -13.33 -6.15 -10.13
C TYR A 139 -12.00 -6.69 -10.65
N GLY A 140 -12.08 -7.64 -11.59
CA GLY A 140 -10.91 -8.37 -12.09
C GLY A 140 -10.20 -9.19 -11.03
N GLN A 141 -9.17 -9.93 -11.44
CA GLN A 141 -8.40 -10.81 -10.58
C GLN A 141 -6.91 -10.61 -10.81
N LEU A 142 -6.14 -10.68 -9.72
CA LEU A 142 -4.68 -10.70 -9.69
C LEU A 142 -4.22 -11.81 -8.75
N HIS A 143 -2.99 -12.24 -8.97
CA HIS A 143 -2.24 -13.05 -8.04
C HIS A 143 -1.03 -12.25 -7.55
N TYR A 144 -0.82 -12.20 -6.25
CA TYR A 144 0.32 -11.51 -5.63
C TYR A 144 1.26 -12.51 -4.97
N ARG A 145 2.56 -12.23 -5.04
CA ARG A 145 3.59 -13.00 -4.35
C ARG A 145 4.59 -12.08 -3.68
N TYR A 146 4.73 -12.21 -2.36
CA TYR A 146 5.74 -11.48 -1.60
C TYR A 146 7.12 -12.14 -1.73
N ALA A 147 8.18 -11.35 -1.52
CA ALA A 147 9.56 -11.87 -1.45
C ALA A 147 9.75 -12.96 -0.37
N THR A 148 8.89 -13.01 0.64
CA THR A 148 8.87 -14.06 1.67
C THR A 148 8.32 -15.40 1.18
N GLY A 149 7.80 -15.47 -0.05
CA GLY A 149 7.11 -16.61 -0.62
C GLY A 149 5.63 -16.70 -0.26
N ARG A 150 5.11 -15.81 0.58
CA ARG A 150 3.66 -15.72 0.83
C ARG A 150 2.94 -15.21 -0.40
N GLU A 151 1.89 -15.90 -0.83
CA GLU A 151 1.11 -15.53 -2.02
C GLU A 151 -0.40 -15.71 -1.84
N GLY A 152 -1.15 -15.11 -2.76
CA GLY A 152 -2.60 -15.27 -2.83
C GLY A 152 -3.25 -14.48 -3.96
N ASP A 153 -4.53 -14.74 -4.15
CA ASP A 153 -5.36 -14.07 -5.14
C ASP A 153 -6.08 -12.86 -4.53
N THR A 154 -6.30 -11.85 -5.35
CA THR A 154 -7.03 -10.64 -4.98
C THR A 154 -7.72 -10.03 -6.20
N PHE A 155 -8.51 -8.98 -5.99
CA PHE A 155 -9.11 -8.20 -7.07
C PHE A 155 -8.19 -7.05 -7.51
N ARG A 156 -8.37 -6.55 -8.73
CA ARG A 156 -7.54 -5.45 -9.28
C ARG A 156 -7.88 -4.11 -8.62
N VAL A 157 -9.15 -3.76 -8.68
CA VAL A 157 -9.72 -2.55 -8.11
C VAL A 157 -11.00 -2.92 -7.39
N GLY A 158 -11.38 -2.15 -6.39
CA GLY A 158 -12.60 -2.45 -5.65
C GLY A 158 -12.91 -1.45 -4.57
N PHE A 159 -13.98 -1.70 -3.84
CA PHE A 159 -14.37 -0.88 -2.71
C PHE A 159 -15.03 -1.70 -1.60
N SER A 160 -15.15 -1.10 -0.42
CA SER A 160 -15.92 -1.64 0.69
C SER A 160 -16.75 -0.53 1.33
N PRO A 161 -18.10 -0.60 1.27
CA PRO A 161 -18.98 0.41 1.86
C PRO A 161 -19.13 0.16 3.36
N ARG A 162 -18.04 0.28 4.13
CA ARG A 162 -18.04 0.02 5.57
C ARG A 162 -18.75 1.13 6.34
N LYS A 163 -19.11 0.83 7.59
CA LYS A 163 -19.86 1.73 8.48
C LYS A 163 -19.11 3.03 8.82
N ALA A 164 -17.79 2.94 9.06
CA ALA A 164 -16.99 4.09 9.45
C ALA A 164 -16.57 4.95 8.25
N LYS A 165 -15.94 4.33 7.26
CA LYS A 165 -15.46 4.97 6.02
C LYS A 165 -15.58 3.99 4.85
N ILE A 166 -15.82 4.51 3.66
CA ILE A 166 -15.68 3.76 2.42
C ILE A 166 -14.19 3.54 2.19
N SER A 167 -13.82 2.29 1.92
CA SER A 167 -12.46 1.94 1.48
C SER A 167 -12.47 1.79 -0.04
N LEU A 168 -11.51 2.38 -0.74
CA LEU A 168 -11.28 2.21 -2.17
C LEU A 168 -9.88 1.62 -2.37
N TYR A 169 -9.78 0.59 -3.20
CA TYR A 169 -8.62 -0.27 -3.31
C TYR A 169 -8.04 -0.25 -4.72
N GLY A 170 -6.72 -0.39 -4.84
CA GLY A 170 -6.04 -0.54 -6.13
C GLY A 170 -5.87 0.75 -6.94
N LEU A 171 -6.06 1.93 -6.33
CA LEU A 171 -6.10 3.22 -7.06
C LEU A 171 -4.78 4.01 -7.04
N GLN A 172 -3.74 3.50 -6.39
CA GLN A 172 -2.49 4.23 -6.11
C GLN A 172 -1.30 3.80 -6.98
N GLY A 173 -1.50 2.89 -7.94
CA GLY A 173 -0.40 2.27 -8.70
C GLY A 173 -0.03 2.95 -10.02
N HIS A 174 -0.79 3.94 -10.49
CA HIS A 174 -0.54 4.59 -11.77
C HIS A 174 0.40 5.80 -11.59
N PRO A 175 1.28 6.13 -12.56
CA PRO A 175 2.17 7.30 -12.46
C PRO A 175 1.46 8.63 -12.17
N ASP A 176 0.24 8.79 -12.66
CA ASP A 176 -0.60 9.98 -12.44
C ASP A 176 -1.51 9.89 -11.19
N SER A 177 -1.41 8.80 -10.41
CA SER A 177 -2.25 8.62 -9.21
C SER A 177 -2.07 9.77 -8.21
N GLU A 178 -0.86 10.30 -8.03
CA GLU A 178 -0.62 11.39 -7.07
C GLU A 178 -1.36 12.69 -7.42
N ASN A 179 -1.34 13.10 -8.70
CA ASN A 179 -2.03 14.30 -9.16
C ASN A 179 -3.56 14.15 -9.05
N LEU A 180 -4.07 12.99 -9.45
CA LEU A 180 -5.49 12.69 -9.36
C LEU A 180 -5.97 12.60 -7.91
N LEU A 181 -5.18 12.02 -7.01
CA LEU A 181 -5.49 11.99 -5.57
C LEU A 181 -5.51 13.40 -5.00
N ALA A 182 -4.58 14.28 -5.38
CA ALA A 182 -4.60 15.68 -4.96
C ALA A 182 -5.88 16.42 -5.41
N ALA A 183 -6.41 16.08 -6.59
CA ALA A 183 -7.66 16.63 -7.13
C ALA A 183 -8.94 15.93 -6.61
N LEU A 184 -8.82 14.77 -5.95
CA LEU A 184 -9.97 13.94 -5.58
C LEU A 184 -10.88 14.59 -4.54
N GLY A 185 -10.35 15.44 -3.66
CA GLY A 185 -11.07 16.00 -2.52
C GLY A 185 -10.66 15.34 -1.20
N LYS A 186 -11.57 15.31 -0.21
CA LYS A 186 -11.22 14.90 1.16
C LYS A 186 -11.12 13.38 1.30
N HIS A 187 -9.90 12.89 1.45
CA HIS A 187 -9.60 11.47 1.61
C HIS A 187 -8.41 11.26 2.56
N ASP A 188 -8.31 10.06 3.13
CA ASP A 188 -7.12 9.59 3.85
C ASP A 188 -6.42 8.49 3.05
N ARG A 189 -5.11 8.36 3.20
CA ARG A 189 -4.31 7.36 2.49
C ARG A 189 -3.76 6.29 3.45
N ALA A 190 -3.74 5.06 2.97
CA ALA A 190 -2.98 3.95 3.53
C ALA A 190 -2.17 3.27 2.41
N VAL A 191 -1.34 2.30 2.76
CA VAL A 191 -0.42 1.65 1.81
C VAL A 191 -1.15 1.06 0.60
N GLY A 192 -2.26 0.36 0.81
CA GLY A 192 -2.99 -0.35 -0.27
C GLY A 192 -4.37 0.22 -0.60
N CYS A 193 -4.82 1.28 0.09
CA CYS A 193 -6.16 1.81 -0.08
C CYS A 193 -6.25 3.29 0.28
N ILE A 194 -7.34 3.91 -0.17
CA ILE A 194 -7.75 5.25 0.26
C ILE A 194 -9.09 5.16 0.97
N TYR A 195 -9.31 6.05 1.92
CA TYR A 195 -10.54 6.12 2.70
C TYR A 195 -11.28 7.43 2.43
N VAL A 196 -12.59 7.34 2.24
CA VAL A 196 -13.48 8.50 2.09
C VAL A 196 -14.67 8.32 3.02
N ASN A 197 -15.15 9.41 3.65
CA ASN A 197 -16.27 9.28 4.59
C ASN A 197 -17.60 9.10 3.85
N LYS A 198 -17.75 9.78 2.72
CA LYS A 198 -18.94 9.73 1.85
C LYS A 198 -18.59 10.15 0.42
N PRO A 199 -19.38 9.75 -0.58
CA PRO A 199 -19.15 10.15 -1.98
C PRO A 199 -19.16 11.67 -2.17
N ALA A 200 -19.96 12.42 -1.40
CA ALA A 200 -20.02 13.88 -1.47
C ALA A 200 -18.75 14.61 -0.98
N ASP A 201 -17.80 13.90 -0.36
CA ASP A 201 -16.52 14.48 0.07
C ASP A 201 -15.48 14.53 -1.07
N ILE A 202 -15.79 13.90 -2.22
CA ILE A 202 -14.87 13.70 -3.34
C ILE A 202 -15.49 14.05 -4.69
N ASP A 203 -14.63 14.31 -5.68
CA ASP A 203 -15.02 14.44 -7.08
C ASP A 203 -15.15 13.04 -7.72
N LEU A 204 -16.39 12.68 -8.09
CA LEU A 204 -16.71 11.36 -8.66
C LEU A 204 -16.15 11.16 -10.07
N ARG A 205 -15.88 12.23 -10.82
CA ARG A 205 -15.22 12.13 -12.14
C ARG A 205 -13.74 11.84 -12.00
N VAL A 206 -13.10 12.45 -11.00
CA VAL A 206 -11.71 12.14 -10.64
C VAL A 206 -11.61 10.69 -10.14
N LEU A 207 -12.56 10.23 -9.32
CA LEU A 207 -12.64 8.83 -8.91
C LEU A 207 -12.76 7.89 -10.12
N GLU A 208 -13.67 8.16 -11.05
CA GLU A 208 -13.84 7.33 -12.25
C GLU A 208 -12.55 7.27 -13.09
N THR A 209 -11.83 8.39 -13.20
CA THR A 209 -10.54 8.46 -13.88
C THR A 209 -9.46 7.63 -13.18
N LEU A 210 -9.37 7.71 -11.84
CA LEU A 210 -8.46 6.88 -11.04
C LEU A 210 -8.72 5.39 -11.26
N ILE A 211 -9.98 4.96 -11.22
CA ILE A 211 -10.37 3.56 -11.44
C ILE A 211 -9.98 3.12 -12.86
N ARG A 212 -10.24 3.96 -13.87
CA ARG A 212 -9.88 3.66 -15.26
C ARG A 212 -8.37 3.55 -15.44
N HIS A 213 -7.59 4.46 -14.88
CA HIS A 213 -6.13 4.38 -14.93
C HIS A 213 -5.61 3.10 -14.28
N ALA A 214 -6.07 2.79 -13.07
CA ALA A 214 -5.71 1.54 -12.39
C ALA A 214 -6.12 0.29 -13.19
N TRP A 215 -7.31 0.30 -13.81
CA TRP A 215 -7.81 -0.82 -14.61
C TRP A 215 -7.05 -1.05 -15.92
N HIS A 216 -6.48 -0.03 -16.53
CA HIS A 216 -5.69 -0.16 -17.75
C HIS A 216 -4.20 -0.28 -17.49
N SER A 217 -3.76 -0.09 -16.25
CA SER A 217 -2.38 -0.30 -15.84
C SER A 217 -2.05 -1.79 -15.77
N PRO A 218 -0.85 -2.21 -16.23
CA PRO A 218 -0.35 -3.53 -15.91
C PRO A 218 -0.18 -3.67 -14.39
N PRO A 219 -0.30 -4.89 -13.83
CA PRO A 219 0.10 -5.13 -12.47
C PRO A 219 1.59 -4.80 -12.31
N ASN A 220 1.97 -4.32 -11.12
CA ASN A 220 3.37 -4.02 -10.83
C ASN A 220 4.15 -5.35 -10.79
N GLU A 221 5.09 -5.52 -11.71
CA GLU A 221 6.08 -6.62 -11.74
C GLU A 221 7.15 -6.43 -10.66
#